data_AF-A0A1E5UMX7-F1
#
_entry.id   AF-A0A1E5UMX7-F1
#
_cell.length_a   1.000
_cell.length_b   1.000
_cell.length_c   1.000
_cell.angle_alpha   90.00
_cell.angle_beta   90.00
_cell.angle_gamma   90.00
#
_symmetry.space_group_name_H-M   'P 1'
#
loop_
_entity.id
_entity.type
_entity.pdbx_description
1 polymer ?
#
loop_
_entity_poly.entity_id
_entity_poly.type
_entity_poly.pdbx_seq_one_letter_code
_entity_poly.pdbx_strand_id
1 'polypeptide(L)'
;MPCLERLYIDTCKLRCLPPRFANSKRHALRELRLYELTYLTSAENFPSVMELDVFGCPELKRISGLSRLHKIRIVRCPNVEVLEGVPSLDSLQLWDATMETLPGYLQAAPHRTRDP
;
A
#
# COMPACT_ATOMS: atom_id res chain seq x y z
N MET A 1 14.15 -8.64 -14.73
CA MET A 1 12.73 -9.02 -14.87
C MET A 1 11.93 -7.81 -15.39
N PRO A 2 11.99 -7.51 -16.70
CA PRO A 2 11.36 -6.31 -17.27
C PRO A 2 9.82 -6.39 -17.40
N CYS A 3 9.22 -7.57 -17.28
CA CYS A 3 7.79 -7.81 -17.52
C CYS A 3 7.02 -8.29 -16.28
N LEU A 4 7.54 -8.08 -15.07
CA LEU A 4 6.86 -8.54 -13.87
C LEU A 4 5.66 -7.63 -13.58
N GLU A 5 4.46 -8.11 -13.87
CA GLU A 5 3.21 -7.36 -13.68
C GLU A 5 2.56 -7.56 -12.32
N ARG A 6 2.80 -8.72 -11.70
CA ARG A 6 2.23 -9.07 -10.40
C ARG A 6 3.32 -9.59 -9.49
N LEU A 7 3.38 -9.05 -8.28
CA LEU A 7 4.28 -9.51 -7.23
C LEU A 7 3.43 -9.99 -6.05
N TYR A 8 3.61 -11.27 -5.72
CA TYR A 8 2.98 -11.92 -4.59
C TYR A 8 4.06 -12.30 -3.58
N ILE A 9 3.92 -11.82 -2.35
CA ILE A 9 4.81 -12.15 -1.24
C ILE A 9 3.92 -12.62 -0.10
N ASP A 10 4.16 -13.85 0.35
CA ASP A 10 3.39 -14.50 1.39
C ASP A 10 4.34 -15.12 2.41
N THR A 11 3.99 -15.01 3.69
CA THR A 11 4.63 -15.71 4.82
C THR A 11 6.17 -15.54 4.82
N CYS A 12 6.62 -14.30 4.66
CA CYS A 12 8.04 -13.96 4.60
C CYS A 12 8.49 -13.18 5.85
N LYS A 13 9.72 -13.43 6.32
CA LYS A 13 10.35 -12.67 7.42
C LYS A 13 10.99 -11.35 6.96
N LEU A 14 10.51 -10.80 5.84
CA LEU A 14 11.06 -9.57 5.26
C LEU A 14 10.68 -8.39 6.13
N ARG A 15 11.68 -7.59 6.53
CA ARG A 15 11.47 -6.34 7.25
C ARG A 15 11.15 -5.16 6.34
N CYS A 16 11.70 -5.20 5.12
CA CYS A 16 11.49 -4.20 4.09
C CYS A 16 11.43 -4.87 2.72
N LEU A 17 10.66 -4.28 1.82
CA LEU A 17 10.69 -4.66 0.41
C LEU A 17 11.94 -4.04 -0.22
N PRO A 18 12.76 -4.79 -0.98
CA PRO A 18 14.02 -4.25 -1.43
C PRO A 18 13.81 -3.09 -2.40
N PRO A 19 14.57 -1.97 -2.28
CA PRO A 19 14.41 -0.75 -3.08
C PRO A 19 14.52 -0.99 -4.59
N ARG A 20 15.12 -2.11 -4.99
CA ARG A 20 15.27 -2.48 -6.40
C ARG A 20 13.93 -2.78 -7.09
N PHE A 21 12.86 -3.06 -6.34
CA PHE A 21 11.48 -3.12 -6.87
C PHE A 21 10.85 -1.73 -7.07
N ALA A 22 11.27 -0.77 -6.25
CA ALA A 22 10.85 0.63 -6.29
C ALA A 22 11.59 1.48 -7.35
N ASN A 23 12.60 0.90 -8.02
CA ASN A 23 13.41 1.63 -9.00
C ASN A 23 12.67 1.74 -10.35
N SER A 24 12.60 2.97 -10.87
CA SER A 24 11.80 3.46 -12.01
C SER A 24 11.97 2.76 -13.36
N LYS A 25 12.75 1.67 -13.46
CA LYS A 25 12.87 0.85 -14.69
C LYS A 25 11.88 -0.32 -14.74
N ARG A 26 11.05 -0.51 -13.71
CA ARG A 26 10.03 -1.59 -13.63
C ARG A 26 8.62 -1.03 -13.85
N HIS A 27 8.37 -0.50 -15.03
CA HIS A 27 7.07 0.08 -15.41
C HIS A 27 5.92 -0.95 -15.52
N ALA A 28 6.23 -2.24 -15.42
CA ALA A 28 5.25 -3.31 -15.62
C ALA A 28 4.46 -3.68 -14.36
N LEU A 29 4.98 -3.46 -13.14
CA LEU A 29 4.35 -3.97 -11.91
C LEU A 29 3.04 -3.22 -11.63
N ARG A 30 1.90 -3.89 -11.84
CA ARG A 30 0.56 -3.34 -11.67
C ARG A 30 -0.10 -3.81 -10.38
N GLU A 31 0.24 -5.00 -9.91
CA GLU A 31 -0.38 -5.60 -8.73
C GLU A 31 0.66 -6.02 -7.70
N LEU A 32 0.43 -5.63 -6.45
CA LEU A 32 1.25 -5.99 -5.30
C LEU A 32 0.38 -6.61 -4.22
N ARG A 33 0.71 -7.84 -3.84
CA ARG A 33 0.04 -8.59 -2.78
C ARG A 33 1.03 -8.96 -1.68
N LEU A 34 0.75 -8.54 -0.45
CA LEU A 34 1.62 -8.63 0.72
C LEU A 34 0.88 -9.33 1.86
N TYR A 35 1.06 -10.64 2.00
CA TYR A 35 0.28 -11.48 2.91
C TYR A 35 1.15 -12.04 4.04
N GLU A 36 0.64 -11.97 5.28
CA GLU A 36 1.26 -12.55 6.47
C GLU A 36 2.73 -12.13 6.68
N LEU A 37 3.03 -10.84 6.39
CA LEU A 37 4.37 -10.28 6.52
C LEU A 37 4.56 -9.67 7.91
N THR A 38 4.81 -10.53 8.89
CA THR A 38 4.84 -10.18 10.32
C THR A 38 5.79 -9.04 10.66
N TYR A 39 6.89 -8.87 9.92
CA TYR A 39 7.91 -7.87 10.22
C TYR A 39 7.97 -6.71 9.23
N LEU A 40 7.09 -6.68 8.23
CA LEU A 40 7.12 -5.62 7.23
C LEU A 40 6.66 -4.32 7.86
N THR A 41 7.53 -3.31 7.90
CA THR A 41 7.20 -2.03 8.54
C THR A 41 6.72 -0.96 7.56
N SER A 42 7.15 -1.03 6.30
CA SER A 42 6.70 -0.09 5.27
C SER A 42 6.65 -0.68 3.85
N ALA A 43 5.72 -0.16 3.05
CA ALA A 43 5.54 -0.47 1.64
C ALA A 43 5.58 0.85 0.83
N GLU A 44 6.74 1.17 0.27
CA GLU A 44 7.01 2.50 -0.28
C GLU A 44 7.58 2.45 -1.71
N ASN A 45 7.33 3.52 -2.46
CA ASN A 45 7.96 3.82 -3.76
C ASN A 45 7.61 2.83 -4.88
N PHE A 46 6.32 2.48 -5.03
CA PHE A 46 5.84 1.63 -6.14
C PHE A 46 4.97 2.44 -7.11
N PRO A 47 5.55 3.34 -7.93
CA PRO A 47 4.78 4.27 -8.76
C PRO A 47 4.03 3.61 -9.92
N SER A 48 4.33 2.35 -10.27
CA SER A 48 3.63 1.59 -11.31
C SER A 48 2.43 0.80 -10.81
N VAL A 49 2.35 0.54 -9.50
CA VAL A 49 1.30 -0.30 -8.89
C VAL A 49 -0.04 0.42 -8.94
N MET A 50 -1.03 -0.30 -9.43
CA MET A 50 -2.42 0.14 -9.58
C MET A 50 -3.33 -0.52 -8.54
N GLU A 51 -2.99 -1.73 -8.11
CA GLU A 51 -3.71 -2.49 -7.09
C GLU A 51 -2.76 -2.97 -6.00
N LEU A 52 -3.07 -2.62 -4.75
CA LEU A 52 -2.34 -3.05 -3.55
C LEU A 52 -3.27 -3.83 -2.64
N ASP A 53 -2.83 -5.01 -2.24
CA ASP A 53 -3.56 -5.87 -1.33
C ASP A 53 -2.65 -6.32 -0.19
N VAL A 54 -2.97 -5.88 1.02
CA VAL A 54 -2.22 -6.17 2.23
C VAL A 54 -3.11 -6.94 3.19
N PHE A 55 -2.64 -8.11 3.62
CA PHE A 55 -3.35 -8.98 4.54
C PHE A 55 -2.41 -9.45 5.64
N GLY A 56 -2.82 -9.32 6.90
CA GLY A 56 -2.06 -9.90 8.02
C GLY A 56 -0.65 -9.34 8.17
N CYS A 57 -0.47 -8.02 8.01
CA CYS A 57 0.81 -7.34 8.20
C CYS A 57 0.76 -6.47 9.46
N PRO A 58 0.95 -7.04 10.66
CA PRO A 58 0.73 -6.34 11.93
C PRO A 58 1.71 -5.21 12.18
N GLU A 59 2.95 -5.30 11.71
CA GLU A 59 3.97 -4.27 11.91
C GLU A 59 3.97 -3.19 10.83
N LEU A 60 3.08 -3.27 9.84
CA LEU A 60 3.04 -2.32 8.73
C LEU A 60 2.48 -0.98 9.21
N LYS A 61 3.33 0.06 9.14
CA LYS A 61 2.98 1.42 9.60
C LYS A 61 2.77 2.42 8.48
N ARG A 62 3.53 2.27 7.39
CA ARG A 62 3.58 3.26 6.31
C ARG A 62 3.37 2.64 4.94
N ILE A 63 2.46 3.24 4.18
CA ILE A 63 2.22 2.96 2.77
C ILE A 63 2.36 4.29 2.02
N SER A 64 3.34 4.40 1.13
CA SER A 64 3.60 5.68 0.44
C SER A 64 4.15 5.54 -0.98
N GLY A 65 4.03 6.61 -1.77
CA GLY A 65 4.68 6.69 -3.09
C GLY A 65 4.09 5.73 -4.13
N LEU A 66 2.78 5.49 -4.07
CA LEU A 66 2.03 4.67 -5.02
C LEU A 66 1.16 5.58 -5.91
N SER A 67 1.80 6.35 -6.78
CA SER A 67 1.17 7.45 -7.52
C SER A 67 0.02 7.04 -8.44
N ARG A 68 0.04 5.81 -8.95
CA ARG A 68 -0.96 5.22 -9.86
C ARG A 68 -1.93 4.27 -9.17
N LEU A 69 -1.92 4.21 -7.84
CA LEU A 69 -2.78 3.31 -7.09
C LEU A 69 -4.23 3.76 -7.18
N HIS A 70 -5.07 2.92 -7.75
CA HIS A 70 -6.50 3.15 -7.86
C HIS A 70 -7.30 2.34 -6.83
N LYS A 71 -6.77 1.17 -6.44
CA LYS A 71 -7.42 0.27 -5.50
C LYS A 71 -6.45 -0.21 -4.43
N ILE A 72 -6.87 -0.08 -3.18
CA ILE A 72 -6.14 -0.62 -2.04
C ILE A 72 -7.08 -1.41 -1.14
N ARG A 73 -6.62 -2.58 -0.70
CA ARG A 73 -7.27 -3.41 0.31
C ARG A 73 -6.29 -3.62 1.46
N ILE A 74 -6.70 -3.26 2.67
CA ILE A 74 -5.91 -3.44 3.90
C ILE A 74 -6.76 -4.26 4.87
N VAL A 75 -6.27 -5.44 5.24
CA VAL A 75 -7.00 -6.38 6.11
C VAL A 75 -6.11 -6.89 7.22
N ARG A 76 -6.59 -6.83 8.46
CA ARG A 76 -5.86 -7.28 9.67
C ARG A 76 -4.45 -6.64 9.76
N CYS A 77 -4.39 -5.33 9.54
CA CYS A 77 -3.16 -4.53 9.63
C CYS A 77 -3.42 -3.36 10.60
N PRO A 78 -3.41 -3.60 11.92
CA PRO A 78 -3.90 -2.64 12.91
C PRO A 78 -3.02 -1.40 13.08
N ASN A 79 -1.74 -1.48 12.72
CA ASN A 79 -0.76 -0.42 12.98
C ASN A 79 -0.49 0.50 11.78
N VAL A 80 -1.30 0.43 10.72
CA VAL A 80 -1.13 1.34 9.57
C VAL A 80 -1.53 2.75 10.00
N GLU A 81 -0.57 3.66 10.02
CA GLU A 81 -0.74 5.04 10.48
C GLU A 81 -0.68 6.04 9.32
N VAL A 82 0.05 5.72 8.26
CA VAL A 82 0.32 6.63 7.15
C VAL A 82 -0.05 6.00 5.81
N LEU A 83 -0.91 6.69 5.06
CA LEU A 83 -1.24 6.42 3.67
C LEU A 83 -1.12 7.74 2.87
N GLU A 84 -0.02 7.90 2.13
CA GLU A 84 0.29 9.16 1.44
C GLU A 84 0.83 8.91 0.01
N GLY A 85 0.88 9.95 -0.83
CA GLY A 85 1.40 9.80 -2.19
C GLY A 85 0.56 8.84 -3.06
N VAL A 86 -0.75 8.78 -2.79
CA VAL A 86 -1.78 8.01 -3.51
C VAL A 86 -2.83 8.93 -4.15
N PRO A 87 -2.44 9.90 -5.01
CA PRO A 87 -3.34 10.92 -5.56
C PRO A 87 -4.45 10.35 -6.46
N SER A 88 -4.28 9.13 -6.97
CA SER A 88 -5.21 8.48 -7.91
C SER A 88 -6.15 7.48 -7.23
N LEU A 89 -6.21 7.45 -5.89
CA LEU A 89 -6.92 6.42 -5.15
C LEU A 89 -8.45 6.58 -5.28
N ASP A 90 -9.08 5.63 -5.94
CA ASP A 90 -10.53 5.61 -6.19
C ASP A 90 -11.27 4.67 -5.23
N SER A 91 -10.60 3.63 -4.73
CA SER A 91 -11.20 2.60 -3.87
C SER A 91 -10.29 2.17 -2.73
N LEU A 92 -10.77 2.32 -1.50
CA LEU A 92 -10.13 1.82 -0.28
C LEU A 92 -11.06 0.85 0.42
N GLN A 93 -10.56 -0.35 0.72
CA GLN A 93 -11.23 -1.33 1.56
C GLN A 93 -10.41 -1.58 2.82
N LEU A 94 -11.02 -1.35 3.97
CA LEU A 94 -10.45 -1.63 5.28
C LEU A 94 -11.26 -2.74 5.95
N TRP A 95 -10.57 -3.76 6.46
CA TRP A 95 -11.19 -4.77 7.30
C TRP A 95 -10.27 -5.12 8.47
N ASP A 96 -10.65 -4.68 9.65
CA ASP A 96 -10.00 -5.14 10.87
C ASP A 96 -11.05 -5.29 11.97
N ALA A 97 -11.08 -6.48 12.57
CA ALA A 97 -12.04 -6.80 13.63
C ALA A 97 -11.72 -6.07 14.95
N THR A 98 -10.49 -5.55 15.10
CA THR A 98 -10.08 -4.78 16.28
C THR A 98 -10.17 -3.26 16.07
N MET A 99 -10.67 -2.81 14.92
CA MET A 99 -10.75 -1.38 14.61
C MET A 99 -11.89 -0.73 15.39
N GLU A 100 -11.54 0.07 16.40
CA GLU A 100 -12.50 0.86 17.19
C GLU A 100 -12.87 2.18 16.51
N THR A 101 -11.95 2.75 15.72
CA THR A 101 -12.15 4.05 15.04
C THR A 101 -11.57 4.03 13.63
N LEU A 102 -12.05 4.91 12.76
CA LEU A 102 -11.48 5.08 11.43
C LEU A 102 -10.04 5.63 11.53
N PRO A 103 -9.08 5.07 10.77
CA PRO A 103 -7.70 5.52 10.82
C PRO A 103 -7.51 6.99 10.48
N GLY A 104 -6.57 7.65 11.17
CA GLY A 104 -6.31 9.09 11.02
C GLY A 104 -5.93 9.52 9.59
N TYR A 105 -5.28 8.64 8.81
CA TYR A 105 -4.94 8.94 7.42
C TYR A 105 -6.16 9.14 6.50
N LEU A 106 -7.36 8.68 6.91
CA LEU A 106 -8.60 8.98 6.18
C LEU A 106 -9.20 10.34 6.51
N GLN A 107 -8.85 10.89 7.66
CA GLN A 107 -9.33 12.21 8.09
C GLN A 107 -8.66 13.34 7.29
N ALA A 108 -7.56 13.02 6.60
CA ALA A 108 -6.77 13.94 5.79
C ALA A 108 -7.22 14.03 4.32
N ALA A 109 -8.45 13.64 3.98
CA ALA A 109 -8.96 13.78 2.61
C ALA A 109 -8.81 15.25 2.17
N PRO A 110 -8.06 15.54 1.09
CA PRO A 110 -7.84 16.90 0.67
C PRO A 110 -9.19 17.50 0.27
N HIS A 111 -9.52 18.64 0.88
CA HIS A 111 -10.54 19.53 0.36
C HIS A 111 -10.31 19.67 -1.15
N ARG A 112 -11.30 19.28 -1.95
CA ARG A 112 -11.38 19.68 -3.35
C ARG A 112 -11.47 21.20 -3.37
N THR A 113 -10.33 21.89 -3.39
CA THR A 113 -10.27 23.25 -3.93
C THR A 113 -10.39 23.10 -5.44
N ARG A 114 -11.63 22.97 -5.89
CA ARG A 114 -12.03 23.37 -7.22
C ARG A 114 -11.91 24.88 -7.22
N ASP A 115 -10.95 25.43 -7.95
CA ASP A 115 -11.09 26.81 -8.41
C ASP A 115 -10.36 27.05 -9.74
N PRO A 116 -10.88 27.99 -10.55
CA PRO A 116 -10.68 28.14 -12.00
C PRO A 116 -9.37 28.81 -12.41
#